data_AF-A0A1G8NDU2-F1
#
_entry.id   AF-A0A1G8NDU2-F1
#
_cell.length_a   1.000
_cell.length_b   1.000
_cell.length_c   1.000
_cell.angle_alpha   90.00
_cell.angle_beta   90.00
_cell.angle_gamma   90.00
#
_symmetry.space_group_name_H-M   'P 1'
#
loop_
_entity.id
_entity.type
_entity.pdbx_description
1 polymer ?
#
loop_
_entity_poly.entity_id
_entity_poly.type
_entity_poly.pdbx_seq_one_letter_code
_entity_poly.pdbx_strand_id
1 'polypeptide(L)'
;MERPLLRRRLIKSVSGIAAVGLVGGLATALMGGGSASATTISATLNTTCTIPVAGAEEYSAVVKATVPDSAKVGDTVQLQNFSISILLNVATTDALQILGATTLEGSITAGATLTNASPSTLSITAAVPVTSVPQTTDANGDGPAFTITATGISPTATMTSVGTAKLTATTVNAVFNPKNAAGASVLPAAKQNIPCTFDAGDNLLLGSIPVTAAATPTPAPTAVPTPVPTAVPTPKPTAVPTPVPTAVPTPAPTAVPTPVPTAVPTPKPTAVPTPVPTAVPTPAPTAVPTPVPTAVPTPVPTPVPTAVPTPVPTPVPTAVPTPKPTAVPTPAATAVPTPKPTAVPTPAPTAVPTPAPTAVPTPAPVTTLTHINFAANGTITLPTVNGSGKVGPGLVSTDVNLKGGTFTGVTTLPNMSISGSLFGFIPLSMVASFNQVGPLTGQLAKGATDLTADLQANIGVVSVKALGILPLTSTGCRTAAPVSIHLASNGKGQFSPFTGGNVAAKFAIGNLTDCGALTGILNGIFPGSNNTISLTLVTKDS
;
A
#
# COMPACT_ATOMS: atom_id res chain seq x y z
N MET A 1 -31.78 -38.70 51.13
CA MET A 1 -32.48 -39.42 50.05
C MET A 1 -32.00 -38.81 48.75
N GLU A 2 -30.81 -39.19 48.30
CA GLU A 2 -30.48 -40.34 47.45
C GLU A 2 -30.21 -39.86 46.01
N ARG A 3 -28.93 -39.93 45.62
CA ARG A 3 -28.49 -40.05 44.22
C ARG A 3 -28.94 -41.43 43.70
N PRO A 4 -29.13 -41.58 42.38
CA PRO A 4 -28.13 -42.32 41.59
C PRO A 4 -27.84 -41.60 40.24
N LEU A 5 -26.58 -41.43 39.83
CA LEU A 5 -25.63 -42.36 39.19
C LEU A 5 -25.90 -42.66 37.69
N LEU A 6 -24.98 -42.12 36.88
CA LEU A 6 -24.27 -42.72 35.74
C LEU A 6 -25.05 -43.35 34.56
N ARG A 7 -24.78 -42.81 33.37
CA ARG A 7 -24.23 -43.63 32.28
C ARG A 7 -23.33 -42.83 31.33
N ARG A 8 -22.02 -43.00 31.52
CA ARG A 8 -20.99 -42.80 30.49
C ARG A 8 -21.23 -43.81 29.37
N ARG A 9 -21.18 -43.38 28.12
CA ARG A 9 -20.74 -44.22 27.00
C ARG A 9 -19.46 -43.63 26.42
N LEU A 10 -18.35 -44.28 26.76
CA LEU A 10 -17.17 -44.32 25.91
C LEU A 10 -17.56 -45.05 24.61
N ILE A 11 -17.21 -44.50 23.46
CA ILE A 11 -16.98 -45.28 22.26
C ILE A 11 -15.54 -45.04 21.85
N LYS A 12 -14.82 -46.16 21.75
CA LYS A 12 -13.43 -46.30 21.34
C LYS A 12 -13.26 -45.97 19.85
N SER A 13 -12.13 -45.33 19.57
CA SER A 13 -11.30 -45.41 18.36
C SER A 13 -11.65 -46.48 17.32
N VAL A 14 -11.74 -46.07 16.05
CA VAL A 14 -11.38 -46.90 14.89
C VAL A 14 -10.52 -46.05 13.94
N SER A 15 -9.26 -46.46 13.80
CA SER A 15 -8.39 -46.08 12.69
C SER A 15 -9.01 -46.56 11.38
N GLY A 16 -9.14 -45.67 10.40
CA GLY A 16 -9.62 -45.99 9.06
C GLY A 16 -8.72 -45.34 8.02
N ILE A 17 -7.71 -46.11 7.58
CA ILE A 17 -6.96 -45.88 6.35
C ILE A 17 -7.94 -46.02 5.18
N ALA A 18 -8.04 -45.00 4.33
CA ALA A 18 -8.65 -45.11 3.01
C ALA A 18 -7.71 -44.49 1.98
N ALA A 19 -6.94 -45.37 1.36
CA ALA A 19 -6.36 -45.18 0.04
C ALA A 19 -7.45 -45.29 -1.04
N VAL A 20 -7.06 -45.05 -2.30
CA VAL A 20 -7.78 -45.16 -3.59
C VAL A 20 -8.35 -43.80 -4.05
N GLY A 21 -8.03 -43.26 -5.23
CA GLY A 21 -7.68 -43.94 -6.47
C GLY A 21 -6.63 -43.23 -7.34
N LEU A 22 -5.80 -44.07 -7.94
CA LEU A 22 -4.78 -43.79 -8.92
C LEU A 22 -5.16 -44.64 -10.14
N VAL A 23 -5.59 -44.01 -11.24
CA VAL A 23 -5.61 -44.52 -12.62
C VAL A 23 -5.61 -43.25 -13.50
N GLY A 24 -4.70 -42.96 -14.42
CA GLY A 24 -3.72 -43.75 -15.16
C GLY A 24 -3.81 -43.29 -16.62
N GLY A 25 -2.71 -42.83 -17.23
CA GLY A 25 -2.72 -42.42 -18.64
C GLY A 25 -1.49 -41.67 -19.16
N LEU A 26 -0.40 -42.42 -19.37
CA LEU A 26 0.76 -42.21 -20.24
C LEU A 26 1.06 -40.81 -20.84
N ALA A 27 2.24 -40.29 -20.49
CA ALA A 27 3.20 -39.79 -21.48
C ALA A 27 4.62 -40.14 -21.03
N THR A 28 5.19 -41.16 -21.67
CA THR A 28 6.61 -41.52 -21.60
C THR A 28 7.46 -40.48 -22.32
N ALA A 29 8.34 -39.81 -21.59
CA ALA A 29 9.65 -39.39 -22.07
C ALA A 29 10.60 -39.31 -20.86
N LEU A 30 11.37 -40.37 -20.64
CA LEU A 30 12.57 -40.33 -19.83
C LEU A 30 13.58 -39.43 -20.53
N MET A 31 13.65 -38.17 -20.12
CA MET A 31 14.86 -37.36 -20.27
C MET A 31 15.46 -37.20 -18.88
N GLY A 32 16.74 -37.54 -18.76
CA GLY A 32 17.48 -37.55 -17.49
C GLY A 32 17.51 -36.18 -16.83
N GLY A 33 16.52 -35.90 -15.99
CA GLY A 33 16.55 -34.82 -15.01
C GLY A 33 17.41 -35.28 -13.83
N GLY A 34 18.69 -34.93 -13.85
CA GLY A 34 19.47 -34.94 -12.62
C GLY A 34 18.72 -34.11 -11.58
N SER A 35 18.49 -34.67 -10.39
CA SER A 35 17.81 -34.01 -9.28
C SER A 35 18.49 -32.68 -8.99
N ALA A 36 17.96 -31.59 -9.55
CA ALA A 36 18.45 -30.26 -9.25
C ALA A 36 18.11 -29.99 -7.79
N SER A 37 19.15 -29.81 -6.98
CA SER A 37 19.00 -29.23 -5.64
C SER A 37 18.32 -27.86 -5.81
N ALA A 38 17.46 -27.48 -4.86
CA ALA A 38 16.60 -26.32 -5.00
C ALA A 38 16.78 -25.38 -3.79
N THR A 39 16.99 -24.10 -4.06
CA THR A 39 17.24 -23.06 -3.08
C THR A 39 15.98 -22.25 -2.86
N THR A 40 15.66 -21.97 -1.59
CA THR A 40 14.56 -21.07 -1.23
C THR A 40 15.06 -19.64 -1.19
N ILE A 41 14.47 -18.77 -1.99
CA ILE A 41 14.67 -17.33 -1.93
C ILE A 41 13.64 -16.72 -0.96
N SER A 42 14.08 -15.75 -0.16
CA SER A 42 13.24 -15.00 0.77
C SER A 42 13.69 -13.54 0.74
N ALA A 43 12.96 -12.70 0.03
CA ALA A 43 13.26 -11.28 -0.11
C ALA A 43 12.18 -10.45 0.60
N THR A 44 12.58 -9.33 1.19
CA THR A 44 11.66 -8.36 1.77
C THR A 44 11.68 -7.11 0.90
N LEU A 45 10.51 -6.71 0.42
CA LEU A 45 10.30 -5.55 -0.44
C LEU A 45 9.42 -4.57 0.30
N ASN A 46 9.84 -3.31 0.39
CA ASN A 46 8.99 -2.27 0.92
C ASN A 46 8.15 -1.70 -0.21
N THR A 47 6.88 -1.44 0.10
CA THR A 47 5.92 -0.97 -0.88
C THR A 47 4.99 0.03 -0.23
N THR A 48 4.86 1.18 -0.86
CA THR A 48 3.79 2.14 -0.56
C THR A 48 2.55 1.77 -1.38
N CYS A 49 1.42 1.54 -0.71
CA CYS A 49 0.14 1.29 -1.36
C CYS A 49 -0.88 2.38 -0.98
N THR A 50 -1.63 2.87 -1.97
CA THR A 50 -2.68 3.88 -1.71
C THR A 50 -4.02 3.19 -1.47
N ILE A 51 -4.41 3.09 -0.21
CA ILE A 51 -5.71 2.55 0.18
C ILE A 51 -6.77 3.65 0.08
N PRO A 52 -7.92 3.42 -0.58
CA PRO A 52 -8.98 4.42 -0.76
C PRO A 52 -9.49 5.09 0.53
N VAL A 53 -9.31 4.45 1.69
CA VAL A 53 -9.81 4.88 3.01
C VAL A 53 -8.72 5.30 3.99
N ALA A 54 -7.56 4.65 3.96
CA ALA A 54 -6.44 4.98 4.85
C ALA A 54 -5.46 5.98 4.22
N GLY A 55 -5.50 6.16 2.89
CA GLY A 55 -4.51 6.95 2.16
C GLY A 55 -3.29 6.10 1.81
N ALA A 56 -2.15 6.76 1.64
CA ALA A 56 -0.88 6.09 1.36
C ALA A 56 -0.35 5.44 2.64
N GLU A 57 -0.15 4.12 2.58
CA GLU A 57 0.32 3.29 3.68
C GLU A 57 1.54 2.49 3.24
N GLU A 58 2.52 2.35 4.13
CA GLU A 58 3.74 1.58 3.88
C GLU A 58 3.58 0.14 4.37
N TYR A 59 3.99 -0.81 3.52
CA TYR A 59 3.97 -2.23 3.81
C TYR A 59 5.32 -2.87 3.53
N SER A 60 5.64 -3.88 4.33
CA SER A 60 6.77 -4.76 4.07
C SER A 60 6.26 -6.12 3.58
N ALA A 61 6.49 -6.41 2.30
CA ALA A 61 6.08 -7.63 1.65
C ALA A 61 7.23 -8.65 1.64
N VAL A 62 7.01 -9.82 2.22
CA VAL A 62 7.96 -10.93 2.20
C VAL A 62 7.62 -11.86 1.04
N VAL A 63 8.47 -11.89 0.03
CA VAL A 63 8.35 -12.77 -1.14
C VAL A 63 9.19 -14.01 -0.91
N LYS A 64 8.56 -15.19 -0.97
CA LYS A 64 9.22 -16.49 -0.90
C LYS A 64 8.95 -17.30 -2.15
N ALA A 65 9.97 -17.96 -2.65
CA ALA A 65 9.86 -18.93 -3.74
C ALA A 65 11.03 -19.90 -3.70
N THR A 66 10.91 -21.00 -4.42
CA THR A 66 11.96 -22.00 -4.59
C THR A 66 12.43 -21.98 -6.04
N VAL A 67 13.75 -21.84 -6.23
CA VAL A 67 14.43 -21.82 -7.52
C VAL A 67 15.45 -22.95 -7.60
N PRO A 68 15.78 -23.47 -8.80
CA PRO A 68 16.85 -24.45 -8.94
C PRO A 68 18.22 -23.84 -8.58
N ASP A 69 19.09 -24.63 -7.95
CA ASP A 69 20.43 -24.20 -7.53
C ASP A 69 21.33 -23.86 -8.72
N SER A 70 21.06 -24.48 -9.87
CA SER A 70 21.70 -24.18 -11.14
C SER A 70 20.82 -24.64 -12.30
N ALA A 71 21.01 -24.03 -13.47
CA ALA A 71 20.36 -24.43 -14.71
C ALA A 71 21.39 -24.55 -15.84
N LYS A 72 21.03 -25.22 -16.93
CA LYS A 72 21.79 -25.24 -18.18
C LYS A 72 21.09 -24.40 -19.24
N VAL A 73 21.84 -23.91 -20.23
CA VAL A 73 21.23 -23.31 -21.42
C VAL A 73 20.30 -24.32 -22.08
N GLY A 74 19.06 -23.92 -22.34
CA GLY A 74 17.98 -24.79 -22.84
C GLY A 74 17.06 -25.35 -21.74
N ASP A 75 17.44 -25.28 -20.46
CA ASP A 75 16.57 -25.72 -19.37
C ASP A 75 15.39 -24.75 -19.18
N THR A 76 14.23 -25.32 -18.88
CA THR A 76 13.03 -24.55 -18.52
C THR A 76 12.95 -24.43 -17.00
N VAL A 77 12.85 -23.20 -16.50
CA VAL A 77 12.79 -22.87 -15.09
C VAL A 77 11.41 -22.34 -14.73
N GLN A 78 10.92 -22.77 -13.57
CA GLN A 78 9.68 -22.28 -12.94
C GLN A 78 9.96 -22.05 -11.46
N LEU A 79 9.48 -20.93 -10.91
CA LEU A 79 9.49 -20.70 -9.46
C LEU A 79 8.43 -21.58 -8.80
N GLN A 80 8.85 -22.41 -7.85
CA GLN A 80 7.96 -23.24 -7.05
C GLN A 80 7.62 -22.57 -5.72
N ASN A 81 6.52 -22.98 -5.09
CA ASN A 81 6.11 -22.51 -3.76
C ASN A 81 6.09 -20.98 -3.62
N PHE A 82 5.69 -20.27 -4.69
CA PHE A 82 5.65 -18.81 -4.69
C PHE A 82 4.58 -18.30 -3.73
N SER A 83 5.00 -17.45 -2.79
CA SER A 83 4.13 -16.80 -1.82
C SER A 83 4.57 -15.37 -1.53
N ILE A 84 3.59 -14.49 -1.29
CA ILE A 84 3.80 -13.11 -0.86
C ILE A 84 3.04 -12.94 0.45
N SER A 85 3.76 -12.69 1.55
CA SER A 85 3.16 -12.40 2.85
C SER A 85 3.28 -10.92 3.17
N ILE A 86 2.16 -10.30 3.57
CA ILE A 86 2.10 -8.87 3.91
C ILE A 86 1.45 -8.74 5.28
N LEU A 87 2.09 -7.99 6.18
CA LEU A 87 1.50 -7.61 7.46
C LEU A 87 0.68 -6.34 7.26
N LEU A 88 -0.65 -6.46 7.31
CA LEU A 88 -1.56 -5.32 7.27
C LEU A 88 -1.53 -4.64 8.64
N ASN A 89 -1.27 -3.33 8.64
CA ASN A 89 -1.13 -2.54 9.85
C ASN A 89 -2.48 -2.28 10.55
N VAL A 90 -2.42 -1.62 11.71
CA VAL A 90 -3.59 -1.26 12.50
C VAL A 90 -4.56 -0.38 11.70
N ALA A 91 -4.07 0.65 11.01
CA ALA A 91 -4.90 1.55 10.20
C ALA A 91 -5.69 0.81 9.11
N THR A 92 -5.07 -0.18 8.47
CA THR A 92 -5.72 -1.03 7.46
C THR A 92 -6.79 -1.91 8.09
N THR A 93 -6.50 -2.48 9.26
CA THR A 93 -7.44 -3.33 9.99
C THR A 93 -8.64 -2.52 10.45
N ASP A 94 -8.42 -1.32 10.99
CA ASP A 94 -9.48 -0.39 11.38
C ASP A 94 -10.36 -0.04 10.19
N ALA A 95 -9.75 0.33 9.06
CA ALA A 95 -10.48 0.65 7.84
C ALA A 95 -11.37 -0.52 7.38
N LEU A 96 -10.86 -1.75 7.42
CA LEU A 96 -11.62 -2.96 7.09
C LEU A 96 -12.76 -3.22 8.09
N GLN A 97 -12.52 -3.06 9.40
CA GLN A 97 -13.56 -3.22 10.42
C GLN A 97 -14.65 -2.15 10.31
N ILE A 98 -14.26 -0.91 10.03
CA ILE A 98 -15.18 0.21 9.79
C ILE A 98 -16.05 -0.08 8.58
N LEU A 99 -15.47 -0.61 7.50
CA LEU A 99 -16.21 -1.09 6.32
C LEU A 99 -17.16 -2.27 6.61
N GLY A 100 -17.12 -2.85 7.81
CA GLY A 100 -17.88 -4.05 8.14
C GLY A 100 -17.34 -5.32 7.47
N ALA A 101 -16.07 -5.30 7.04
CA ALA A 101 -15.41 -6.46 6.47
C ALA A 101 -15.12 -7.51 7.55
N THR A 102 -15.64 -8.71 7.35
CA THR A 102 -15.32 -9.88 8.17
C THR A 102 -14.30 -10.79 7.50
N THR A 103 -14.20 -10.73 6.17
CA THR A 103 -13.23 -11.48 5.39
C THR A 103 -12.62 -10.61 4.30
N LEU A 104 -11.41 -10.99 3.90
CA LEU A 104 -10.65 -10.37 2.82
C LEU A 104 -10.19 -11.46 1.85
N GLU A 105 -10.50 -11.27 0.57
CA GLU A 105 -10.01 -12.10 -0.54
C GLU A 105 -9.50 -11.18 -1.65
N GLY A 106 -8.72 -11.71 -2.59
CA GLY A 106 -8.19 -10.88 -3.66
C GLY A 106 -7.06 -11.53 -4.44
N SER A 107 -6.30 -10.70 -5.13
CA SER A 107 -5.09 -11.12 -5.83
C SER A 107 -4.01 -10.04 -5.80
N ILE A 108 -2.77 -10.48 -5.91
CA ILE A 108 -1.59 -9.63 -6.04
C ILE A 108 -0.90 -10.05 -7.33
N THR A 109 -0.75 -9.13 -8.26
CA THR A 109 0.00 -9.32 -9.50
C THR A 109 1.37 -8.70 -9.35
N ALA A 110 2.41 -9.53 -9.42
CA ALA A 110 3.80 -9.11 -9.34
C ALA A 110 4.49 -9.33 -10.69
N GLY A 111 5.11 -8.29 -11.23
CA GLY A 111 5.98 -8.35 -12.40
C GLY A 111 7.43 -8.52 -12.00
N ALA A 112 8.18 -9.34 -12.72
CA ALA A 112 9.61 -9.53 -12.52
C ALA A 112 10.35 -9.68 -13.85
N THR A 113 11.65 -9.39 -13.86
CA THR A 113 12.55 -9.68 -14.97
C THR A 113 13.54 -10.78 -14.60
N LEU A 114 13.76 -11.72 -15.50
CA LEU A 114 14.75 -12.78 -15.41
C LEU A 114 15.77 -12.62 -16.54
N THR A 115 17.01 -12.25 -16.20
CA THR A 115 18.07 -12.11 -17.21
C THR A 115 18.49 -13.47 -17.76
N ASN A 116 19.03 -13.49 -18.99
CA ASN A 116 19.49 -14.71 -19.67
C ASN A 116 18.40 -15.79 -19.83
N ALA A 117 17.13 -15.38 -19.90
CA ALA A 117 15.99 -16.26 -20.08
C ALA A 117 14.97 -15.68 -21.07
N SER A 118 14.15 -16.56 -21.66
CA SER A 118 13.04 -16.20 -22.53
C SER A 118 11.75 -16.91 -22.10
N PRO A 119 10.65 -16.17 -21.85
CA PRO A 119 10.57 -14.71 -21.84
C PRO A 119 11.39 -14.10 -20.69
N SER A 120 11.96 -12.92 -20.91
CA SER A 120 12.72 -12.19 -19.87
C SER A 120 11.83 -11.47 -18.88
N THR A 121 10.57 -11.20 -19.22
CA THR A 121 9.55 -10.61 -18.34
C THR A 121 8.58 -11.67 -17.88
N LEU A 122 8.36 -11.76 -16.57
CA LEU A 122 7.47 -12.69 -15.91
C LEU A 122 6.39 -11.90 -15.18
N SER A 123 5.15 -12.36 -15.24
CA SER A 123 4.04 -11.81 -14.48
C SER A 123 3.38 -12.94 -13.71
N ILE A 124 3.26 -12.77 -12.40
CA ILE A 124 2.74 -13.77 -11.48
C ILE A 124 1.52 -13.17 -10.79
N THR A 125 0.36 -13.79 -10.99
CA THR A 125 -0.85 -13.46 -10.24
C THR A 125 -0.99 -14.45 -9.08
N ALA A 126 -0.78 -13.97 -7.86
CA ALA A 126 -0.98 -14.73 -6.64
C ALA A 126 -2.36 -14.44 -6.05
N ALA A 127 -3.11 -15.48 -5.73
CA ALA A 127 -4.42 -15.37 -5.10
C ALA A 127 -4.28 -15.27 -3.59
N VAL A 128 -5.00 -14.33 -2.98
CA VAL A 128 -5.18 -14.23 -1.54
C VAL A 128 -6.43 -15.04 -1.19
N PRO A 129 -6.29 -16.18 -0.48
CA PRO A 129 -7.43 -16.97 -0.07
C PRO A 129 -8.30 -16.18 0.92
N VAL A 130 -9.54 -16.62 1.12
CA VAL A 130 -10.46 -15.99 2.07
C VAL A 130 -9.82 -15.98 3.47
N THR A 131 -9.42 -14.79 3.90
CA THR A 131 -8.71 -14.56 5.16
C THR A 131 -9.64 -13.82 6.12
N SER A 132 -9.71 -14.29 7.37
CA SER A 132 -10.51 -13.65 8.41
C SER A 132 -9.93 -12.29 8.78
N VAL A 133 -10.73 -11.24 8.72
CA VAL A 133 -10.34 -9.94 9.27
C VAL A 133 -10.57 -9.98 10.77
N PRO A 134 -9.57 -9.70 11.63
CA PRO A 134 -9.76 -9.64 13.07
C PRO A 134 -10.88 -8.66 13.43
N GLN A 135 -11.76 -9.04 14.34
CA GLN A 135 -12.89 -8.20 14.79
C GLN A 135 -12.72 -7.69 16.22
N THR A 136 -11.61 -8.03 16.86
CA THR A 136 -11.26 -7.54 18.19
C THR A 136 -10.75 -6.10 18.09
N THR A 137 -11.08 -5.30 19.10
CA THR A 137 -10.56 -3.95 19.27
C THR A 137 -9.93 -3.81 20.65
N ASP A 138 -8.89 -3.00 20.76
CA ASP A 138 -8.28 -2.64 22.03
C ASP A 138 -9.14 -1.63 22.83
N ALA A 139 -8.61 -1.10 23.93
CA ALA A 139 -9.30 -0.11 24.75
C ALA A 139 -9.57 1.23 24.02
N ASN A 140 -8.82 1.52 22.96
CA ASN A 140 -8.96 2.72 22.14
C ASN A 140 -9.87 2.49 20.93
N GLY A 141 -10.31 1.24 20.69
CA GLY A 141 -11.12 0.87 19.55
C GLY A 141 -10.31 0.42 18.33
N ASP A 142 -8.99 0.27 18.45
CA ASP A 142 -8.09 -0.06 17.35
C ASP A 142 -7.95 -1.60 17.20
N GLY A 143 -7.99 -2.08 15.97
CA GLY A 143 -7.85 -3.49 15.60
C GLY A 143 -6.39 -3.96 15.56
N PRO A 144 -6.13 -5.27 15.74
CA PRO A 144 -4.77 -5.79 15.67
C PRO A 144 -4.28 -5.90 14.23
N ALA A 145 -2.99 -5.63 14.00
CA ALA A 145 -2.34 -5.97 12.74
C ALA A 145 -2.46 -7.47 12.43
N PHE A 146 -2.61 -7.83 11.15
CA PHE A 146 -2.73 -9.23 10.74
C PHE A 146 -2.07 -9.49 9.38
N THR A 147 -1.67 -10.74 9.16
CA THR A 147 -0.95 -11.13 7.95
C THR A 147 -1.88 -11.74 6.91
N ILE A 148 -1.77 -11.28 5.68
CA ILE A 148 -2.32 -11.95 4.50
C ILE A 148 -1.19 -12.67 3.75
N THR A 149 -1.50 -13.80 3.12
CA THR A 149 -0.54 -14.52 2.28
C THR A 149 -1.18 -14.85 0.94
N ALA A 150 -0.62 -14.31 -0.13
CA ALA A 150 -0.99 -14.63 -1.50
C ALA A 150 -0.12 -15.78 -2.01
N THR A 151 -0.72 -16.73 -2.74
CA THR A 151 0.02 -17.83 -3.38
C THR A 151 -0.31 -17.91 -4.86
N GLY A 152 0.67 -18.19 -5.71
CA GLY A 152 0.49 -18.21 -7.16
C GLY A 152 1.39 -19.22 -7.85
N ILE A 153 1.10 -19.45 -9.13
CA ILE A 153 1.94 -20.28 -10.00
C ILE A 153 2.73 -19.34 -10.90
N SER A 154 4.05 -19.47 -10.91
CA SER A 154 4.89 -18.67 -11.79
C SER A 154 4.86 -19.21 -13.23
N PRO A 155 4.97 -18.33 -14.25
CA PRO A 155 5.16 -18.77 -15.62
C PRO A 155 6.54 -19.39 -15.79
N THR A 156 6.71 -20.22 -16.82
CA THR A 156 7.99 -20.84 -17.15
C THR A 156 8.86 -19.93 -18.01
N ALA A 157 10.18 -20.06 -17.88
CA ALA A 157 11.15 -19.37 -18.73
C ALA A 157 12.32 -20.29 -19.10
N THR A 158 12.76 -20.24 -20.35
CA THR A 158 13.88 -21.06 -20.84
C THR A 158 15.18 -20.29 -20.76
N MET A 159 16.24 -20.88 -20.20
CA MET A 159 17.56 -20.26 -20.09
C MET A 159 18.22 -20.16 -21.48
N THR A 160 18.64 -18.96 -21.87
CA THR A 160 19.16 -18.68 -23.23
C THR A 160 20.66 -18.43 -23.29
N SER A 161 21.31 -18.12 -22.16
CA SER A 161 22.74 -17.77 -22.14
C SER A 161 23.42 -18.20 -20.84
N VAL A 162 24.68 -18.59 -20.94
CA VAL A 162 25.53 -18.90 -19.79
C VAL A 162 25.79 -17.64 -18.95
N GLY A 163 25.97 -17.81 -17.64
CA GLY A 163 26.23 -16.72 -16.71
C GLY A 163 25.31 -16.78 -15.49
N THR A 164 24.92 -15.63 -14.95
CA THR A 164 24.01 -15.56 -13.79
C THR A 164 22.69 -14.94 -14.22
N ALA A 165 21.61 -15.74 -14.19
CA ALA A 165 20.25 -15.25 -14.38
C ALA A 165 19.76 -14.59 -13.09
N LYS A 166 19.48 -13.28 -13.13
CA LYS A 166 19.02 -12.49 -11.98
C LYS A 166 17.51 -12.30 -12.06
N LEU A 167 16.80 -12.62 -10.98
CA LEU A 167 15.38 -12.39 -10.83
C LEU A 167 15.16 -11.07 -10.09
N THR A 168 14.59 -10.06 -10.75
CA THR A 168 14.40 -8.71 -10.21
C THR A 168 12.93 -8.34 -10.27
N ALA A 169 12.34 -7.87 -9.17
CA ALA A 169 10.98 -7.35 -9.16
C ALA A 169 10.89 -6.04 -9.97
N THR A 170 9.74 -5.78 -10.61
CA THR A 170 9.55 -4.61 -11.47
C THR A 170 8.25 -3.86 -11.18
N THR A 171 7.14 -4.58 -11.05
CA THR A 171 5.82 -3.99 -10.80
C THR A 171 5.07 -4.78 -9.74
N VAL A 172 4.14 -4.11 -9.06
CA VAL A 172 3.21 -4.72 -8.12
C VAL A 172 1.85 -4.04 -8.26
N ASN A 173 0.79 -4.82 -8.28
CA ASN A 173 -0.59 -4.33 -8.25
C ASN A 173 -1.43 -5.28 -7.39
N ALA A 174 -2.29 -4.74 -6.54
CA ALA A 174 -3.15 -5.55 -5.69
C ALA A 174 -4.62 -5.26 -5.99
N VAL A 175 -5.45 -6.30 -5.97
CA VAL A 175 -6.90 -6.20 -6.08
C VAL A 175 -7.51 -6.91 -4.88
N PHE A 176 -8.21 -6.19 -4.02
CA PHE A 176 -8.81 -6.73 -2.80
C PHE A 176 -10.32 -6.55 -2.79
N ASN A 177 -11.02 -7.60 -2.40
CA ASN A 177 -12.46 -7.63 -2.26
C ASN A 177 -12.82 -7.98 -0.80
N PRO A 178 -12.87 -6.99 0.10
CA PRO A 178 -13.36 -7.21 1.45
C PRO A 178 -14.86 -7.53 1.44
N LYS A 179 -15.29 -8.49 2.26
CA LYS A 179 -16.68 -8.95 2.35
C LYS A 179 -17.20 -8.91 3.78
N ASN A 180 -18.48 -8.60 3.93
CA ASN A 180 -19.18 -8.66 5.23
C ASN A 180 -19.59 -10.09 5.59
N ALA A 181 -20.23 -10.24 6.75
CA ALA A 181 -20.69 -11.54 7.25
C ALA A 181 -21.71 -12.25 6.33
N ALA A 182 -22.43 -11.49 5.49
CA ALA A 182 -23.37 -12.03 4.49
C ALA A 182 -22.68 -12.42 3.17
N GLY A 183 -21.36 -12.21 3.06
CA GLY A 183 -20.57 -12.48 1.85
C GLY A 183 -20.66 -11.40 0.77
N ALA A 184 -21.30 -10.27 1.06
CA ALA A 184 -21.40 -9.14 0.13
C ALA A 184 -20.15 -8.26 0.22
N SER A 185 -19.67 -7.79 -0.94
CA SER A 185 -18.54 -6.87 -1.04
C SER A 185 -18.86 -5.56 -0.34
N VAL A 186 -17.96 -5.12 0.53
CA VAL A 186 -18.09 -3.84 1.25
C VAL A 186 -17.37 -2.68 0.55
N LEU A 187 -16.63 -2.98 -0.52
CA LEU A 187 -15.92 -2.01 -1.34
C LEU A 187 -16.40 -2.09 -2.81
N PRO A 188 -16.76 -0.96 -3.44
CA PRO A 188 -17.14 -0.92 -4.86
C PRO A 188 -16.01 -1.44 -5.75
N ALA A 189 -16.36 -2.12 -6.85
CA ALA A 189 -15.39 -2.70 -7.79
C ALA A 189 -14.33 -1.67 -8.27
N ALA A 190 -14.73 -0.42 -8.49
CA ALA A 190 -13.83 0.66 -8.89
C ALA A 190 -12.74 1.00 -7.86
N LYS A 191 -12.96 0.68 -6.58
CA LYS A 191 -12.04 0.96 -5.47
C LYS A 191 -11.30 -0.30 -4.99
N GLN A 192 -11.58 -1.47 -5.57
CA GLN A 192 -10.91 -2.74 -5.22
C GLN A 192 -9.47 -2.80 -5.73
N ASN A 193 -9.14 -2.05 -6.78
CA ASN A 193 -7.76 -1.94 -7.25
C ASN A 193 -6.96 -1.01 -6.34
N ILE A 194 -5.96 -1.57 -5.65
CA ILE A 194 -5.08 -0.85 -4.73
C ILE A 194 -3.74 -0.65 -5.45
N PRO A 195 -3.47 0.57 -5.96
CA PRO A 195 -2.20 0.87 -6.61
C PRO A 195 -1.08 0.84 -5.56
N CYS A 196 -0.01 0.12 -5.89
CA CYS A 196 1.18 -0.04 -5.06
C CYS A 196 2.43 0.27 -5.88
N THR A 197 3.44 0.83 -5.23
CA THR A 197 4.74 1.12 -5.82
C THR A 197 5.85 0.67 -4.88
N PHE A 198 6.97 0.18 -5.43
CA PHE A 198 8.18 -0.06 -4.65
C PHE A 198 8.81 1.26 -4.23
N ASP A 199 9.45 1.28 -3.06
CA ASP A 199 10.02 2.50 -2.51
C ASP A 199 11.37 2.82 -3.18
N ALA A 200 11.70 4.11 -3.25
CA ALA A 200 12.91 4.56 -3.93
C ALA A 200 14.17 4.06 -3.19
N GLY A 201 15.03 3.32 -3.90
CA GLY A 201 16.27 2.77 -3.35
C GLY A 201 16.16 1.31 -2.88
N ASP A 202 15.00 0.67 -3.03
CA ASP A 202 14.83 -0.73 -2.68
C ASP A 202 15.69 -1.67 -3.54
N ASN A 203 16.25 -2.69 -2.88
CA ASN A 203 16.91 -3.77 -3.58
C ASN A 203 15.88 -4.77 -4.12
N LEU A 204 15.49 -4.59 -5.38
CA LEU A 204 14.50 -5.43 -6.06
C LEU A 204 15.04 -6.80 -6.50
N LEU A 205 16.30 -7.13 -6.22
CA LEU A 205 16.88 -8.43 -6.54
C LEU A 205 16.34 -9.52 -5.59
N LEU A 206 15.52 -10.42 -6.12
CA LEU A 206 14.89 -11.50 -5.37
C LEU A 206 15.80 -12.73 -5.23
N GLY A 207 16.65 -12.96 -6.24
CA GLY A 207 17.53 -14.11 -6.27
C GLY A 207 18.30 -14.23 -7.58
N SER A 208 19.17 -15.22 -7.65
CA SER A 208 19.98 -15.50 -8.83
C SER A 208 20.16 -16.99 -9.06
N ILE A 209 20.17 -17.40 -10.33
CA ILE A 209 20.35 -18.78 -10.76
C ILE A 209 21.63 -18.82 -11.62
N PRO A 210 22.67 -19.59 -11.25
CA PRO A 210 23.81 -19.81 -12.11
C PRO A 210 23.42 -20.70 -13.30
N VAL A 211 23.77 -20.26 -14.51
CA VAL A 211 23.48 -20.92 -15.78
C VAL A 211 24.78 -21.41 -16.41
N THR A 212 24.87 -22.73 -16.60
CA THR A 212 26.03 -23.41 -17.21
C THR A 212 25.74 -23.80 -18.65
N ALA A 213 26.79 -24.10 -19.43
CA ALA A 213 26.62 -24.55 -20.81
C ALA A 213 25.88 -25.89 -20.86
N ALA A 214 25.03 -26.07 -21.87
CA ALA A 214 24.50 -27.39 -22.19
C ALA A 214 25.68 -28.34 -22.45
N ALA A 215 25.59 -29.57 -21.95
CA ALA A 215 26.62 -30.56 -22.25
C ALA A 215 26.61 -30.82 -23.76
N THR A 216 27.64 -30.34 -24.47
CA THR A 216 27.87 -30.75 -25.85
C THR A 216 28.13 -32.26 -25.85
N PRO A 217 27.44 -33.05 -26.69
CA PRO A 217 27.78 -34.47 -26.81
C PRO A 217 29.23 -34.55 -27.27
N THR A 218 30.11 -35.11 -26.43
CA THR A 218 31.44 -35.49 -26.87
C THR A 218 31.25 -36.43 -28.06
N PRO A 219 31.75 -36.11 -29.27
CA PRO A 219 31.65 -37.04 -30.39
C PRO A 219 32.26 -38.36 -29.94
N ALA A 220 31.48 -39.44 -30.00
CA ALA A 220 32.00 -40.78 -29.74
C ALA A 220 33.24 -40.99 -30.62
N PRO A 221 34.35 -41.54 -30.09
CA PRO A 221 35.53 -41.79 -30.90
C PRO A 221 35.10 -42.63 -32.11
N THR A 222 35.25 -42.07 -33.30
CA THR A 222 35.00 -42.81 -34.54
C THR A 222 35.95 -44.00 -34.52
N ALA A 223 35.41 -45.22 -34.49
CA ALA A 223 36.23 -46.42 -34.54
C ALA A 223 37.07 -46.37 -35.82
N VAL A 224 38.37 -46.15 -35.67
CA VAL A 224 39.32 -46.32 -36.77
C VAL A 224 39.21 -47.79 -37.20
N PRO A 225 38.90 -48.10 -38.47
CA PRO A 225 38.81 -49.47 -38.92
C PRO A 225 40.18 -50.14 -38.75
N THR A 226 40.23 -51.16 -37.90
CA THR A 226 41.40 -52.03 -37.77
C THR A 226 41.63 -52.73 -39.12
N PRO A 227 42.80 -52.60 -39.77
CA PRO A 227 43.07 -53.32 -41.00
C PRO A 227 43.03 -54.83 -40.72
N VAL A 228 42.18 -55.54 -41.45
CA VAL A 228 42.09 -57.01 -41.40
C VAL A 228 43.42 -57.59 -41.90
N PRO A 229 44.13 -58.42 -41.12
CA PRO A 229 45.36 -59.04 -41.57
C PRO A 229 45.04 -60.07 -42.65
N THR A 230 45.60 -59.87 -43.84
CA THR A 230 45.59 -60.85 -44.92
C THR A 230 46.50 -62.01 -44.52
N ALA A 231 45.97 -63.23 -44.49
CA ALA A 231 46.74 -64.43 -44.13
C ALA A 231 47.81 -64.72 -45.20
N VAL A 232 49.08 -64.62 -44.81
CA VAL A 232 50.22 -65.09 -45.61
C VAL A 232 50.50 -66.56 -45.27
N PRO A 233 50.59 -67.47 -46.24
CA PRO A 233 50.84 -68.89 -45.97
C PRO A 233 52.32 -69.13 -45.61
N THR A 234 52.52 -69.91 -44.54
CA THR A 234 53.82 -70.34 -44.00
C THR A 234 54.55 -71.35 -44.90
N PRO A 235 55.83 -71.16 -45.26
CA PRO A 235 56.68 -72.21 -45.82
C PRO A 235 57.33 -73.07 -44.72
N LYS A 236 57.46 -74.36 -45.05
CA LYS A 236 58.04 -75.48 -44.28
C LYS A 236 59.54 -75.27 -43.96
N PRO A 237 60.07 -75.78 -42.82
CA PRO A 237 61.45 -75.54 -42.41
C PRO A 237 62.45 -76.42 -43.18
N THR A 238 63.58 -75.83 -43.55
CA THR A 238 64.76 -76.54 -44.10
C THR A 238 65.99 -76.16 -43.27
N ALA A 239 66.87 -77.14 -43.02
CA ALA A 239 67.96 -77.09 -42.04
C ALA A 239 69.21 -76.31 -42.50
N VAL A 240 69.79 -75.58 -41.54
CA VAL A 240 71.20 -75.23 -41.18
C VAL A 240 72.32 -75.55 -42.22
N PRO A 241 73.30 -74.65 -42.43
CA PRO A 241 74.60 -74.78 -41.73
C PRO A 241 75.25 -73.48 -41.22
N THR A 242 76.04 -73.65 -40.16
CA THR A 242 76.99 -72.75 -39.47
C THR A 242 78.15 -72.27 -40.36
N PRO A 243 78.73 -71.06 -40.11
CA PRO A 243 80.08 -70.96 -39.52
C PRO A 243 80.26 -69.79 -38.51
N VAL A 244 80.90 -69.97 -37.34
CA VAL A 244 82.35 -69.81 -36.96
C VAL A 244 82.77 -68.33 -36.69
N PRO A 245 83.55 -68.04 -35.62
CA PRO A 245 83.50 -66.79 -34.85
C PRO A 245 84.66 -65.82 -35.14
N THR A 246 84.54 -64.55 -34.72
CA THR A 246 85.73 -63.67 -34.57
C THR A 246 85.57 -62.60 -33.47
N ALA A 247 86.50 -62.68 -32.50
CA ALA A 247 87.11 -61.73 -31.55
C ALA A 247 86.42 -60.36 -31.22
N VAL A 248 86.04 -60.06 -29.95
CA VAL A 248 86.82 -59.39 -28.84
C VAL A 248 87.01 -57.86 -29.06
N PRO A 249 87.09 -56.92 -28.06
CA PRO A 249 86.98 -56.97 -26.58
C PRO A 249 85.97 -55.95 -25.97
N THR A 250 85.83 -56.05 -24.65
CA THR A 250 85.26 -55.12 -23.65
C THR A 250 85.84 -53.70 -23.71
N PRO A 251 85.02 -52.66 -23.44
CA PRO A 251 85.45 -51.61 -22.53
C PRO A 251 84.44 -51.29 -21.40
N ALA A 252 85.05 -51.09 -20.23
CA ALA A 252 84.70 -50.37 -18.99
C ALA A 252 83.34 -49.65 -18.81
N PRO A 253 82.86 -49.57 -17.55
CA PRO A 253 81.55 -49.01 -17.23
C PRO A 253 81.55 -47.49 -17.40
N THR A 254 80.55 -46.97 -18.10
CA THR A 254 80.29 -45.52 -18.13
C THR A 254 79.04 -45.24 -17.30
N ALA A 255 79.16 -44.30 -16.37
CA ALA A 255 78.18 -43.94 -15.37
C ALA A 255 76.83 -43.57 -15.98
N VAL A 256 75.76 -44.02 -15.32
CA VAL A 256 74.38 -43.57 -15.53
C VAL A 256 74.29 -42.06 -15.28
N PRO A 257 73.90 -41.23 -16.26
CA PRO A 257 73.40 -39.91 -15.98
C PRO A 257 71.89 -40.00 -15.73
N THR A 258 71.51 -39.48 -14.58
CA THR A 258 70.15 -39.14 -14.14
C THR A 258 69.38 -38.43 -15.25
N PRO A 259 68.11 -38.77 -15.54
CA PRO A 259 67.31 -38.00 -16.48
C PRO A 259 67.05 -36.60 -15.89
N VAL A 260 67.74 -35.60 -16.44
CA VAL A 260 67.42 -34.18 -16.24
C VAL A 260 66.12 -33.90 -17.02
N PRO A 261 65.12 -33.25 -16.40
CA PRO A 261 63.85 -32.99 -17.05
C PRO A 261 64.03 -32.10 -18.27
N THR A 262 63.47 -32.54 -19.41
CA THR A 262 63.37 -31.78 -20.65
C THR A 262 62.61 -30.49 -20.36
N ALA A 263 63.29 -29.35 -20.42
CA ALA A 263 62.64 -28.05 -20.39
C ALA A 263 61.76 -27.93 -21.65
N VAL A 264 60.44 -27.91 -21.44
CA VAL A 264 59.49 -27.44 -22.45
C VAL A 264 59.87 -25.99 -22.77
N PRO A 265 60.11 -25.62 -24.03
CA PRO A 265 60.41 -24.24 -24.39
C PRO A 265 59.20 -23.38 -24.07
N THR A 266 59.37 -22.46 -23.13
CA THR A 266 58.47 -21.31 -22.96
C THR A 266 58.46 -20.52 -24.27
N PRO A 267 57.29 -20.28 -24.89
CA PRO A 267 57.22 -19.38 -26.02
C PRO A 267 57.60 -17.97 -25.54
N LYS A 268 58.69 -17.46 -26.12
CA LYS A 268 59.06 -16.04 -26.07
C LYS A 268 57.84 -15.22 -26.50
N PRO A 269 57.44 -14.18 -25.75
CA PRO A 269 56.36 -13.31 -26.19
C PRO A 269 56.73 -12.70 -27.54
N THR A 270 55.97 -13.06 -28.57
CA THR A 270 55.96 -12.32 -29.83
C THR A 270 55.41 -10.94 -29.49
N ALA A 271 56.23 -9.90 -29.59
CA ALA A 271 55.75 -8.53 -29.52
C ALA A 271 54.78 -8.33 -30.70
N VAL A 272 53.49 -8.31 -30.41
CA VAL A 272 52.49 -7.81 -31.35
C VAL A 272 52.79 -6.32 -31.54
N PRO A 273 52.98 -5.83 -32.78
CA PRO A 273 53.21 -4.42 -33.00
C PRO A 273 51.98 -3.65 -32.53
N THR A 274 52.18 -2.76 -31.57
CA THR A 274 51.20 -1.75 -31.18
C THR A 274 50.82 -0.95 -32.43
N PRO A 275 49.53 -0.86 -32.81
CA PRO A 275 49.14 0.02 -33.89
C PRO A 275 49.45 1.46 -33.44
N VAL A 276 50.34 2.12 -34.17
CA VAL A 276 50.52 3.56 -34.08
C VAL A 276 49.19 4.19 -34.48
N PRO A 277 48.53 4.98 -33.62
CA PRO A 277 47.31 5.64 -33.99
C PRO A 277 47.63 6.69 -35.05
N THR A 278 47.12 6.48 -36.27
CA THR A 278 47.06 7.52 -37.29
C THR A 278 46.20 8.65 -36.74
N ALA A 279 46.79 9.82 -36.53
CA ALA A 279 46.06 11.02 -36.13
C ALA A 279 45.07 11.39 -37.24
N VAL A 280 43.79 11.09 -37.03
CA VAL A 280 42.71 11.67 -37.81
C VAL A 280 42.59 13.14 -37.38
N PRO A 281 42.69 14.12 -38.30
CA PRO A 281 42.52 15.52 -37.95
C PRO A 281 41.10 15.74 -37.45
N THR A 282 40.99 16.11 -36.17
CA THR A 282 39.74 16.53 -35.55
C THR A 282 39.30 17.85 -36.20
N PRO A 283 38.07 17.97 -36.73
CA PRO A 283 37.56 19.27 -37.16
C PRO A 283 37.53 20.20 -35.94
N ALA A 284 38.13 21.38 -36.06
CA ALA A 284 38.01 22.42 -35.06
C ALA A 284 36.51 22.75 -34.88
N PRO A 285 36.01 22.86 -33.63
CA PRO A 285 34.60 23.12 -33.39
C PRO A 285 34.28 24.54 -33.85
N THR A 286 33.39 24.65 -34.83
CA THR A 286 32.73 25.91 -35.17
C THR A 286 31.93 26.34 -33.94
N ALA A 287 32.28 27.50 -33.37
CA ALA A 287 31.56 28.08 -32.25
C ALA A 287 30.12 28.38 -32.68
N VAL A 288 29.18 27.55 -32.26
CA VAL A 288 27.75 27.88 -32.33
C VAL A 288 27.50 28.91 -31.22
N PRO A 289 27.00 30.12 -31.55
CA PRO A 289 26.71 31.12 -30.54
C PRO A 289 25.62 30.58 -29.62
N THR A 290 25.97 30.45 -28.35
CA THR A 290 25.04 30.14 -27.27
C THR A 290 24.05 31.31 -27.17
N PRO A 291 22.73 31.10 -27.28
CA PRO A 291 21.78 32.17 -27.03
C PRO A 291 21.95 32.64 -25.58
N VAL A 292 22.34 33.91 -25.43
CA VAL A 292 22.36 34.58 -24.14
C VAL A 292 20.93 34.54 -23.59
N PRO A 293 20.70 34.01 -22.38
CA PRO A 293 19.38 34.03 -21.78
C PRO A 293 18.99 35.49 -21.54
N THR A 294 18.00 35.96 -22.30
CA THR A 294 17.32 37.21 -22.00
C THR A 294 16.69 37.06 -20.63
N ALA A 295 17.17 37.83 -19.65
CA ALA A 295 16.59 37.88 -18.32
C ALA A 295 15.12 38.28 -18.45
N VAL A 296 14.22 37.33 -18.21
CA VAL A 296 12.81 37.63 -17.99
C VAL A 296 12.75 38.38 -16.66
N PRO A 297 12.26 39.64 -16.62
CA PRO A 297 12.15 40.37 -15.39
C PRO A 297 11.22 39.61 -14.45
N THR A 298 11.78 39.19 -13.32
CA THR A 298 11.01 38.69 -12.18
C THR A 298 10.11 39.85 -11.73
N PRO A 299 8.78 39.66 -11.62
CA PRO A 299 7.93 40.69 -11.05
C PRO A 299 8.39 40.93 -9.61
N VAL A 300 8.88 42.14 -9.36
CA VAL A 300 9.18 42.63 -8.03
C VAL A 300 7.89 42.53 -7.22
N PRO A 301 7.85 41.81 -6.09
CA PRO A 301 6.69 41.83 -5.23
C PRO A 301 6.50 43.27 -4.74
N THR A 302 5.37 43.86 -5.11
CA THR A 302 4.89 45.10 -4.52
C THR A 302 4.81 44.88 -3.01
N PRO A 303 5.55 45.63 -2.17
CA PRO A 303 5.42 45.49 -0.74
C PRO A 303 4.01 45.88 -0.33
N VAL A 304 3.23 44.90 0.10
CA VAL A 304 1.99 45.14 0.83
C VAL A 304 2.40 45.84 2.13
N PRO A 305 1.86 47.03 2.45
CA PRO A 305 2.22 47.73 3.68
C PRO A 305 1.82 46.86 4.87
N THR A 306 2.82 46.32 5.55
CA THR A 306 2.63 45.69 6.85
C THR A 306 2.32 46.83 7.83
N ALA A 307 1.13 46.79 8.45
CA ALA A 307 0.78 47.74 9.49
C ALA A 307 1.84 47.67 10.59
N VAL A 308 2.51 48.80 10.82
CA VAL A 308 3.45 48.98 11.94
C VAL A 308 2.67 48.75 13.22
N PRO A 309 3.03 47.76 14.06
CA PRO A 309 2.43 47.64 15.38
C PRO A 309 2.89 48.83 16.22
N THR A 310 1.94 49.68 16.60
CA THR A 310 2.13 50.72 17.62
C THR A 310 2.72 50.08 18.89
N PRO A 311 3.91 50.49 19.35
CA PRO A 311 4.47 49.97 20.59
C PRO A 311 3.62 50.46 21.76
N VAL A 312 3.04 49.50 22.50
CA VAL A 312 2.42 49.75 23.80
C VAL A 312 3.54 50.10 24.78
N PRO A 313 3.48 51.26 25.47
CA PRO A 313 4.54 51.67 26.38
C PRO A 313 4.63 50.73 27.58
N THR A 314 5.81 50.14 27.77
CA THR A 314 6.18 49.36 28.94
C THR A 314 6.45 50.31 30.12
N PRO A 315 5.87 50.10 31.31
CA PRO A 315 6.13 50.97 32.46
C PRO A 315 7.58 50.82 32.95
N VAL A 316 8.22 51.97 33.16
CA VAL A 316 9.59 52.13 33.66
C VAL A 316 9.66 51.69 35.13
N PRO A 317 10.59 50.79 35.53
CA PRO A 317 10.80 50.47 36.93
C PRO A 317 11.61 51.57 37.63
N THR A 318 11.06 52.06 38.74
CA THR A 318 11.65 53.07 39.62
C THR A 318 12.92 52.54 40.29
N ALA A 319 14.00 53.33 40.24
CA ALA A 319 15.30 52.98 40.84
C ALA A 319 15.26 53.04 42.38
N VAL A 320 15.76 51.98 43.01
CA VAL A 320 16.10 51.94 44.45
C VAL A 320 17.56 52.39 44.61
N PRO A 321 17.88 53.39 45.47
CA PRO A 321 19.25 53.87 45.63
C PRO A 321 20.07 52.96 46.55
N THR A 322 21.27 52.60 46.10
CA THR A 322 22.31 51.91 46.87
C THR A 322 23.13 52.89 47.72
N PRO A 323 23.49 52.56 48.97
CA PRO A 323 24.36 53.40 49.78
C PRO A 323 25.86 53.21 49.47
N LYS A 324 26.57 54.34 49.58
CA LYS A 324 28.00 54.61 49.32
C LYS A 324 28.95 53.79 50.21
N PRO A 325 30.08 53.27 49.70
CA PRO A 325 31.11 52.62 50.51
C PRO A 325 31.99 53.63 51.27
N THR A 326 32.22 53.36 52.55
CA THR A 326 33.13 54.08 53.45
C THR A 326 34.50 53.41 53.48
N ALA A 327 35.57 54.21 53.60
CA ALA A 327 36.96 53.83 53.40
C ALA A 327 37.57 52.92 54.50
N VAL A 328 38.60 52.20 54.05
CA VAL A 328 39.56 51.30 54.70
C VAL A 328 40.25 51.91 55.94
N PRO A 329 40.69 51.04 56.88
CA PRO A 329 42.07 51.16 57.36
C PRO A 329 42.85 49.84 57.32
N THR A 330 44.11 49.94 56.93
CA THR A 330 45.16 48.92 56.99
C THR A 330 45.66 48.77 58.43
N PRO A 331 45.98 47.55 58.90
CA PRO A 331 47.24 47.40 59.64
C PRO A 331 48.03 46.10 59.34
N ALA A 332 49.34 46.33 59.17
CA ALA A 332 50.54 45.60 59.63
C ALA A 332 50.69 44.06 59.55
N ALA A 333 51.87 43.67 59.07
CA ALA A 333 52.35 42.30 58.88
C ALA A 333 52.76 41.59 60.18
N THR A 334 52.60 40.26 60.22
CA THR A 334 53.38 39.35 61.08
C THR A 334 53.47 37.95 60.44
N ALA A 335 54.59 37.27 60.68
CA ALA A 335 55.12 36.14 59.91
C ALA A 335 54.60 34.73 60.32
N VAL A 336 54.48 33.85 59.31
CA VAL A 336 54.89 32.41 59.23
C VAL A 336 54.55 31.47 60.41
N PRO A 337 53.81 30.35 60.16
CA PRO A 337 54.50 29.07 59.96
C PRO A 337 53.89 28.19 58.84
N THR A 338 54.75 27.40 58.21
CA THR A 338 54.44 26.32 57.26
C THR A 338 53.96 25.06 57.99
N PRO A 339 52.79 24.50 57.63
CA PRO A 339 52.45 23.12 57.94
C PRO A 339 52.57 22.20 56.70
N LYS A 340 53.18 21.05 56.97
CA LYS A 340 53.40 19.84 56.18
C LYS A 340 52.22 19.41 55.26
N PRO A 341 52.47 18.81 54.07
CA PRO A 341 51.41 18.32 53.19
C PRO A 341 50.64 17.16 53.84
N THR A 342 49.34 17.34 54.03
CA THR A 342 48.39 16.27 54.37
C THR A 342 47.79 15.74 53.07
N ALA A 343 47.84 14.42 52.87
CA ALA A 343 47.23 13.77 51.72
C ALA A 343 45.70 13.96 51.75
N VAL A 344 45.15 14.56 50.70
CA VAL A 344 43.70 14.69 50.49
C VAL A 344 43.19 13.36 49.92
N PRO A 345 42.17 12.73 50.51
CA PRO A 345 41.59 11.51 49.98
C PRO A 345 40.75 11.82 48.73
N THR A 346 40.89 10.98 47.70
CA THR A 346 40.08 11.01 46.47
C THR A 346 38.60 10.86 46.81
N PRO A 347 37.70 11.79 46.41
CA PRO A 347 36.28 11.61 46.62
C PRO A 347 35.73 10.50 45.71
N ALA A 348 34.95 9.60 46.31
CA ALA A 348 34.20 8.58 45.58
C ALA A 348 33.17 9.24 44.65
N PRO A 349 32.91 8.68 43.45
CA PRO A 349 32.03 9.31 42.47
C PRO A 349 30.59 9.33 43.01
N THR A 350 30.03 10.53 43.12
CA THR A 350 28.62 10.74 43.40
C THR A 350 27.81 10.33 42.17
N ALA A 351 26.89 9.38 42.33
CA ALA A 351 25.97 8.98 41.25
C ALA A 351 25.07 10.17 40.90
N VAL A 352 25.21 10.68 39.68
CA VAL A 352 24.29 11.66 39.10
C VAL A 352 22.97 10.92 38.82
N PRO A 353 21.83 11.36 39.37
CA PRO A 353 20.55 10.75 39.03
C PRO A 353 20.24 11.05 37.56
N THR A 354 20.05 10.00 36.77
CA THR A 354 19.53 10.09 35.40
C THR A 354 18.17 10.79 35.46
N PRO A 355 17.96 11.93 34.77
CA PRO A 355 16.65 12.54 34.71
C PRO A 355 15.67 11.56 34.07
N ALA A 356 14.56 11.30 34.76
CA ALA A 356 13.45 10.52 34.21
C ALA A 356 12.99 11.19 32.90
N PRO A 357 12.67 10.42 31.85
CA PRO A 357 12.27 10.99 30.57
C PRO A 357 11.00 11.82 30.77
N THR A 358 11.11 13.12 30.57
CA THR A 358 9.96 14.00 30.41
C THR A 358 9.15 13.45 29.24
N ALA A 359 7.91 13.03 29.49
CA ALA A 359 6.98 12.65 28.45
C ALA A 359 6.83 13.83 27.50
N VAL A 360 7.42 13.72 26.30
CA VAL A 360 7.10 14.61 25.19
C VAL A 360 5.60 14.46 24.99
N PRO A 361 4.80 15.55 25.00
CA PRO A 361 3.38 15.44 24.67
C PRO A 361 3.31 14.84 23.26
N THR A 362 2.79 13.62 23.17
CA THR A 362 2.43 13.01 21.90
C THR A 362 1.59 14.05 21.15
N PRO A 363 1.97 14.46 19.92
CA PRO A 363 1.13 15.31 19.11
C PRO A 363 -0.25 14.69 19.05
N ALA A 364 -1.30 15.47 19.32
CA ALA A 364 -2.67 14.99 19.18
C ALA A 364 -2.80 14.33 17.79
N PRO A 365 -3.46 13.15 17.68
CA PRO A 365 -3.54 12.44 16.42
C PRO A 365 -4.12 13.37 15.36
N VAL A 366 -3.35 13.59 14.28
CA VAL A 366 -3.84 14.27 13.09
C VAL A 366 -5.03 13.44 12.62
N THR A 367 -6.23 13.96 12.84
CA THR A 367 -7.44 13.25 12.48
C THR A 367 -7.56 13.34 10.97
N THR A 368 -7.19 12.28 10.28
CA THR A 368 -7.33 12.17 8.82
C THR A 368 -8.82 12.13 8.52
N LEU A 369 -9.34 13.25 8.00
CA LEU A 369 -10.73 13.35 7.56
C LEU A 369 -10.81 12.87 6.11
N THR A 370 -11.72 11.94 5.84
CA THR A 370 -12.00 11.46 4.48
C THR A 370 -13.10 12.31 3.87
N HIS A 371 -12.79 13.01 2.78
CA HIS A 371 -13.77 13.80 2.05
C HIS A 371 -14.58 12.92 1.08
N ILE A 372 -15.91 12.96 1.19
CA ILE A 372 -16.84 12.14 0.40
C ILE A 372 -17.97 13.01 -0.13
N ASN A 373 -18.25 12.88 -1.43
CA ASN A 373 -19.37 13.56 -2.09
C ASN A 373 -20.47 12.57 -2.43
N PHE A 374 -21.70 12.89 -2.04
CA PHE A 374 -22.90 12.13 -2.36
C PHE A 374 -23.82 12.94 -3.27
N ALA A 375 -24.30 12.32 -4.34
CA ALA A 375 -25.48 12.77 -5.04
C ALA A 375 -26.72 12.43 -4.20
N ALA A 376 -27.56 13.43 -3.93
CA ALA A 376 -28.79 13.27 -3.16
C ALA A 376 -30.02 13.40 -4.06
N ASN A 377 -30.87 12.37 -4.07
CA ASN A 377 -32.15 12.36 -4.76
C ASN A 377 -33.22 11.81 -3.82
N GLY A 378 -34.46 12.26 -3.93
CA GLY A 378 -35.46 11.81 -2.98
C GLY A 378 -36.85 12.37 -3.19
N THR A 379 -37.67 12.24 -2.15
CA THR A 379 -39.04 12.72 -2.11
C THR A 379 -39.31 13.46 -0.81
N ILE A 380 -40.16 14.47 -0.90
CA ILE A 380 -40.68 15.24 0.23
C ILE A 380 -42.19 15.11 0.25
N THR A 381 -42.78 14.93 1.42
CA THR A 381 -44.24 14.82 1.61
C THR A 381 -44.71 15.83 2.65
N LEU A 382 -45.75 16.59 2.29
CA LEU A 382 -46.41 17.58 3.14
C LEU A 382 -47.88 17.16 3.32
N PRO A 383 -48.22 16.45 4.41
CA PRO A 383 -49.57 15.97 4.64
C PRO A 383 -50.62 17.10 4.75
N THR A 384 -50.23 18.29 5.23
CA THR A 384 -51.13 19.44 5.40
C THR A 384 -51.81 19.88 4.11
N VAL A 385 -51.15 19.65 2.97
CA VAL A 385 -51.65 19.99 1.63
C VAL A 385 -51.78 18.77 0.73
N ASN A 386 -51.79 17.56 1.30
CA ASN A 386 -51.71 16.28 0.55
C ASN A 386 -50.66 16.34 -0.58
N GLY A 387 -49.53 16.99 -0.29
CA GLY A 387 -48.55 17.37 -1.29
C GLY A 387 -47.34 16.46 -1.30
N SER A 388 -46.78 16.22 -2.48
CA SER A 388 -45.50 15.54 -2.62
C SER A 388 -44.64 16.21 -3.69
N GLY A 389 -43.33 16.14 -3.51
CA GLY A 389 -42.34 16.71 -4.42
C GLY A 389 -41.12 15.83 -4.57
N LYS A 390 -40.38 16.04 -5.66
CA LYS A 390 -39.07 15.42 -5.85
C LYS A 390 -37.98 16.33 -5.31
N VAL A 391 -36.99 15.73 -4.65
CA VAL A 391 -35.79 16.39 -4.15
C VAL A 391 -34.62 15.95 -5.02
N GLY A 392 -33.84 16.89 -5.53
CA GLY A 392 -32.61 16.63 -6.28
C GLY A 392 -32.73 16.80 -7.81
N PRO A 393 -31.61 16.63 -8.54
CA PRO A 393 -30.32 16.17 -8.03
C PRO A 393 -29.60 17.23 -7.18
N GLY A 394 -29.26 16.88 -5.95
CA GLY A 394 -28.49 17.70 -5.03
C GLY A 394 -27.11 17.11 -4.71
N LEU A 395 -26.27 17.88 -4.04
CA LEU A 395 -24.94 17.46 -3.60
C LEU A 395 -24.83 17.55 -2.08
N VAL A 396 -24.34 16.49 -1.45
CA VAL A 396 -23.99 16.44 -0.04
C VAL A 396 -22.50 16.14 0.05
N SER A 397 -21.72 17.08 0.57
CA SER A 397 -20.27 17.00 0.67
C SER A 397 -19.90 16.86 2.14
N THR A 398 -19.21 15.79 2.52
CA THR A 398 -18.94 15.45 3.92
C THR A 398 -17.48 15.13 4.14
N ASP A 399 -16.95 15.58 5.27
CA ASP A 399 -15.71 15.13 5.87
C ASP A 399 -16.03 14.13 6.97
N VAL A 400 -15.56 12.90 6.82
CA VAL A 400 -15.84 11.78 7.73
C VAL A 400 -14.59 11.47 8.54
N ASN A 401 -14.71 11.51 9.85
CA ASN A 401 -13.74 10.94 10.78
C ASN A 401 -14.05 9.46 10.96
N LEU A 402 -13.34 8.61 10.22
CA LEU A 402 -13.54 7.16 10.26
C LEU A 402 -13.20 6.55 11.64
N LYS A 403 -12.26 7.15 12.39
CA LYS A 403 -11.87 6.69 13.73
C LYS A 403 -12.91 7.04 14.80
N GLY A 404 -13.51 8.23 14.70
CA GLY A 404 -14.53 8.73 15.65
C GLY A 404 -15.97 8.45 15.25
N GLY A 405 -16.21 7.95 14.03
CA GLY A 405 -17.54 7.76 13.46
C GLY A 405 -18.32 9.07 13.27
N THR A 406 -17.70 10.24 13.40
CA THR A 406 -18.36 11.54 13.24
C THR A 406 -18.21 12.03 11.81
N PHE A 407 -19.20 12.72 11.28
CA PHE A 407 -19.08 13.40 10.00
C PHE A 407 -19.63 14.82 10.08
N THR A 408 -19.00 15.70 9.31
CA THR A 408 -19.44 17.09 9.12
C THR A 408 -19.58 17.37 7.64
N GLY A 409 -20.52 18.21 7.23
CA GLY A 409 -20.66 18.50 5.81
C GLY A 409 -21.54 19.66 5.45
N VAL A 410 -21.67 19.86 4.15
CA VAL A 410 -22.56 20.84 3.53
C VAL A 410 -23.43 20.18 2.48
N THR A 411 -24.65 20.67 2.37
CA THR A 411 -25.73 20.13 1.57
C THR A 411 -26.26 21.24 0.68
N THR A 412 -26.15 21.03 -0.62
CA THR A 412 -26.70 21.92 -1.64
C THR A 412 -27.83 21.20 -2.36
N LEU A 413 -29.07 21.59 -2.07
CA LEU A 413 -30.26 21.06 -2.73
C LEU A 413 -30.83 22.11 -3.69
N PRO A 414 -31.25 21.73 -4.90
CA PRO A 414 -31.93 22.65 -5.81
C PRO A 414 -33.34 22.99 -5.30
N ASN A 415 -33.96 24.01 -5.90
CA ASN A 415 -35.35 24.33 -5.64
C ASN A 415 -36.25 23.13 -5.94
N MET A 416 -37.16 22.81 -5.02
CA MET A 416 -38.02 21.63 -5.04
C MET A 416 -39.40 22.01 -5.54
N SER A 417 -39.92 21.27 -6.52
CA SER A 417 -41.31 21.42 -6.96
C SER A 417 -42.20 20.44 -6.20
N ILE A 418 -43.25 20.98 -5.56
CA ILE A 418 -44.22 20.23 -4.76
C ILE A 418 -45.60 20.44 -5.39
N SER A 419 -46.29 19.33 -5.62
CA SER A 419 -47.67 19.31 -6.12
C SER A 419 -48.57 18.69 -5.07
N GLY A 420 -49.72 19.30 -4.81
CA GLY A 420 -50.68 18.86 -3.80
C GLY A 420 -52.09 19.40 -4.05
N SER A 421 -52.92 19.32 -3.02
CA SER A 421 -54.31 19.80 -3.04
C SER A 421 -54.69 20.46 -1.72
N LEU A 422 -55.11 21.72 -1.77
CA LEU A 422 -55.72 22.40 -0.63
C LEU A 422 -57.16 21.93 -0.46
N PHE A 423 -57.55 21.61 0.77
CA PHE A 423 -58.89 21.13 1.13
C PHE A 423 -59.37 19.87 0.38
N GLY A 424 -58.46 19.17 -0.31
CA GLY A 424 -58.76 17.95 -1.08
C GLY A 424 -59.27 18.20 -2.51
N PHE A 425 -59.65 19.42 -2.88
CA PHE A 425 -60.22 19.72 -4.21
C PHE A 425 -59.53 20.87 -4.96
N ILE A 426 -58.67 21.65 -4.31
CA ILE A 426 -58.00 22.80 -4.96
C ILE A 426 -56.56 22.40 -5.34
N PRO A 427 -56.23 22.25 -6.63
CA PRO A 427 -54.87 21.90 -7.03
C PRO A 427 -53.88 23.00 -6.63
N LEU A 428 -52.78 22.59 -6.00
CA LEU A 428 -51.68 23.42 -5.53
C LEU A 428 -50.38 22.98 -6.21
N SER A 429 -49.62 23.93 -6.74
CA SER A 429 -48.24 23.73 -7.17
C SER A 429 -47.37 24.80 -6.57
N MET A 430 -46.27 24.42 -5.91
CA MET A 430 -45.36 25.35 -5.26
C MET A 430 -43.90 24.98 -5.54
N VAL A 431 -43.05 25.99 -5.55
CA VAL A 431 -41.59 25.83 -5.60
C VAL A 431 -41.03 26.25 -4.25
N ALA A 432 -40.37 25.33 -3.56
CA ALA A 432 -39.70 25.58 -2.30
C ALA A 432 -38.19 25.70 -2.48
N SER A 433 -37.55 26.58 -1.72
CA SER A 433 -36.09 26.69 -1.63
C SER A 433 -35.59 26.07 -0.33
N PHE A 434 -34.37 25.55 -0.35
CA PHE A 434 -33.70 24.99 0.80
C PHE A 434 -32.37 25.71 1.02
N ASN A 435 -32.24 26.41 2.14
CA ASN A 435 -31.02 27.13 2.50
C ASN A 435 -30.49 26.59 3.82
N GLN A 436 -29.41 25.81 3.78
CA GLN A 436 -28.77 25.26 4.97
C GLN A 436 -28.26 26.37 5.91
N VAL A 437 -28.39 26.13 7.21
CA VAL A 437 -27.90 26.99 8.30
C VAL A 437 -26.95 26.19 9.17
N GLY A 438 -25.66 26.53 9.14
CA GLY A 438 -24.62 25.78 9.85
C GLY A 438 -24.26 24.43 9.19
N PRO A 439 -23.25 23.71 9.71
CA PRO A 439 -22.82 22.44 9.14
C PRO A 439 -23.86 21.33 9.37
N LEU A 440 -23.95 20.40 8.42
CA LEU A 440 -24.53 19.09 8.64
C LEU A 440 -23.60 18.37 9.60
N THR A 441 -24.12 17.81 10.68
CA THR A 441 -23.32 17.03 11.64
C THR A 441 -23.96 15.68 11.85
N GLY A 442 -23.18 14.63 12.04
CA GLY A 442 -23.78 13.36 12.40
C GLY A 442 -22.81 12.30 12.89
N GLN A 443 -23.38 11.13 13.15
CA GLN A 443 -22.68 9.95 13.63
C GLN A 443 -23.00 8.72 12.79
N LEU A 444 -21.98 7.89 12.65
CA LEU A 444 -22.03 6.61 11.99
C LEU A 444 -21.92 5.52 13.05
N ALA A 445 -22.87 4.58 13.05
CA ALA A 445 -22.84 3.46 13.97
C ALA A 445 -21.62 2.55 13.73
N LYS A 446 -21.17 1.84 14.77
CA LYS A 446 -20.05 0.89 14.68
C LYS A 446 -20.29 -0.11 13.55
N GLY A 447 -19.33 -0.20 12.62
CA GLY A 447 -19.43 -1.00 11.39
C GLY A 447 -20.05 -0.28 10.19
N ALA A 448 -20.22 1.05 10.24
CA ALA A 448 -20.60 1.90 9.11
C ALA A 448 -21.92 1.60 8.42
N THR A 449 -22.85 0.94 9.12
CA THR A 449 -24.09 0.40 8.53
C THR A 449 -25.33 1.22 8.84
N ASP A 450 -25.23 2.21 9.74
CA ASP A 450 -26.33 3.07 10.16
C ASP A 450 -25.81 4.50 10.39
N LEU A 451 -26.59 5.50 10.00
CA LEU A 451 -26.24 6.92 9.97
C LEU A 451 -27.33 7.72 10.71
N THR A 452 -26.91 8.63 11.57
CA THR A 452 -27.76 9.72 12.08
C THR A 452 -27.12 11.06 11.75
N ALA A 453 -27.91 12.00 11.24
CA ALA A 453 -27.44 13.34 10.86
C ALA A 453 -28.44 14.41 11.27
N ASP A 454 -27.91 15.53 11.75
CA ASP A 454 -28.65 16.72 12.11
C ASP A 454 -28.33 17.84 11.13
N LEU A 455 -29.39 18.39 10.54
CA LEU A 455 -29.32 19.47 9.58
C LEU A 455 -30.27 20.58 9.99
N GLN A 456 -29.78 21.82 10.05
CA GLN A 456 -30.64 22.99 10.19
C GLN A 456 -30.74 23.71 8.85
N ALA A 457 -31.95 24.15 8.51
CA ALA A 457 -32.18 24.89 7.27
C ALA A 457 -33.36 25.85 7.35
N ASN A 458 -33.26 26.95 6.62
CA ASN A 458 -34.39 27.81 6.33
C ASN A 458 -35.11 27.29 5.09
N ILE A 459 -36.39 26.95 5.24
CA ILE A 459 -37.23 26.50 4.14
C ILE A 459 -37.94 27.72 3.57
N GLY A 460 -37.80 27.96 2.28
CA GLY A 460 -38.42 29.09 1.59
C GLY A 460 -39.50 28.68 0.61
N VAL A 461 -40.38 29.61 0.27
CA VAL A 461 -41.42 29.45 -0.73
C VAL A 461 -41.18 30.47 -1.84
N VAL A 462 -40.66 30.00 -2.96
CA VAL A 462 -40.28 30.84 -4.11
C VAL A 462 -41.49 31.20 -4.94
N SER A 463 -42.38 30.25 -5.16
CA SER A 463 -43.62 30.47 -5.91
C SER A 463 -44.74 29.55 -5.45
N VAL A 464 -45.97 30.03 -5.50
CA VAL A 464 -47.18 29.25 -5.24
C VAL A 464 -48.24 29.54 -6.30
N LYS A 465 -48.85 28.48 -6.81
CA LYS A 465 -49.98 28.52 -7.75
C LYS A 465 -51.12 27.68 -7.20
N ALA A 466 -52.30 28.30 -7.06
CA ALA A 466 -53.54 27.64 -6.69
C ALA A 466 -54.70 28.21 -7.54
N LEU A 467 -55.75 27.41 -7.79
CA LEU A 467 -56.98 27.84 -8.48
C LEU A 467 -56.79 28.43 -9.90
N GLY A 468 -55.70 28.09 -10.60
CA GLY A 468 -55.44 28.60 -11.96
C GLY A 468 -55.04 30.08 -12.04
N ILE A 469 -54.89 30.75 -10.89
CA ILE A 469 -54.42 32.13 -10.79
C ILE A 469 -52.92 32.17 -11.15
N LEU A 470 -52.42 33.34 -11.60
CA LEU A 470 -51.00 33.55 -11.88
C LEU A 470 -50.12 33.14 -10.67
N PRO A 471 -48.96 32.49 -10.90
CA PRO A 471 -48.08 32.08 -9.82
C PRO A 471 -47.60 33.31 -9.04
N LEU A 472 -47.92 33.34 -7.75
CA LEU A 472 -47.44 34.39 -6.87
C LEU A 472 -46.03 34.01 -6.45
N THR A 473 -45.07 34.87 -6.77
CA THR A 473 -43.65 34.68 -6.46
C THR A 473 -43.27 35.56 -5.29
N SER A 474 -42.49 35.01 -4.35
CA SER A 474 -41.83 35.80 -3.31
C SER A 474 -40.36 35.39 -3.26
N THR A 475 -39.48 36.37 -3.32
CA THR A 475 -38.03 36.16 -3.27
C THR A 475 -37.50 36.08 -1.83
N GLY A 476 -38.31 36.42 -0.82
CA GLY A 476 -37.91 36.47 0.59
C GLY A 476 -38.63 35.49 1.52
N CYS A 477 -39.72 34.87 1.08
CA CYS A 477 -40.57 34.04 1.94
C CYS A 477 -39.82 32.82 2.48
N ARG A 478 -39.69 32.74 3.81
CA ARG A 478 -38.93 31.67 4.50
C ARG A 478 -39.46 31.39 5.89
N THR A 479 -39.05 30.30 6.51
CA THR A 479 -39.32 30.02 7.92
C THR A 479 -38.71 31.08 8.83
N ALA A 480 -39.44 31.50 9.86
CA ALA A 480 -39.01 32.52 10.81
C ALA A 480 -37.84 32.05 11.70
N ALA A 481 -37.72 30.74 11.92
CA ALA A 481 -36.60 30.09 12.56
C ALA A 481 -36.09 28.92 11.70
N PRO A 482 -34.80 28.55 11.81
CA PRO A 482 -34.28 27.36 11.16
C PRO A 482 -35.04 26.11 11.59
N VAL A 483 -35.34 25.25 10.61
CA VAL A 483 -35.98 23.94 10.83
C VAL A 483 -34.90 22.90 11.09
N SER A 484 -35.02 22.18 12.20
CA SER A 484 -34.19 21.01 12.50
C SER A 484 -34.72 19.78 11.79
N ILE A 485 -33.84 19.12 11.03
CA ILE A 485 -34.12 17.92 10.25
C ILE A 485 -33.17 16.82 10.75
N HIS A 486 -33.73 15.83 11.43
CA HIS A 486 -33.00 14.68 11.97
C HIS A 486 -33.10 13.51 10.98
N LEU A 487 -32.07 13.32 10.17
CA LEU A 487 -31.95 12.25 9.18
C LEU A 487 -31.43 10.98 9.85
N ALA A 488 -32.06 9.85 9.56
CA ALA A 488 -31.59 8.54 9.99
C ALA A 488 -31.72 7.53 8.85
N SER A 489 -30.81 6.55 8.76
CA SER A 489 -31.04 5.38 7.90
C SER A 489 -32.04 4.42 8.54
N ASN A 490 -32.88 3.79 7.71
CA ASN A 490 -33.96 2.92 8.18
C ASN A 490 -33.47 1.50 8.57
N GLY A 491 -32.49 1.42 9.47
CA GLY A 491 -31.99 0.18 10.07
C GLY A 491 -30.64 -0.30 9.54
N LYS A 492 -30.09 -1.32 10.22
CA LYS A 492 -28.73 -1.86 10.01
C LYS A 492 -28.51 -2.32 8.56
N GLY A 493 -27.53 -1.70 7.89
CA GLY A 493 -27.00 -2.11 6.58
C GLY A 493 -27.55 -1.32 5.40
N GLN A 494 -28.37 -0.30 5.66
CA GLN A 494 -29.05 0.50 4.64
C GLN A 494 -28.23 1.73 4.19
N PHE A 495 -27.15 2.03 4.90
CA PHE A 495 -26.21 3.09 4.57
C PHE A 495 -24.79 2.57 4.64
N SER A 496 -23.96 3.01 3.71
CA SER A 496 -22.51 2.89 3.79
C SER A 496 -21.90 4.24 3.36
N PRO A 497 -20.85 4.72 4.04
CA PRO A 497 -20.18 5.96 3.66
C PRO A 497 -19.56 5.90 2.25
N PHE A 498 -19.40 4.71 1.64
CA PHE A 498 -18.74 4.54 0.34
C PHE A 498 -19.67 4.19 -0.82
N THR A 499 -20.90 3.78 -0.53
CA THR A 499 -21.92 3.56 -1.57
C THR A 499 -23.09 4.52 -1.44
N GLY A 500 -23.19 5.20 -0.31
CA GLY A 500 -24.39 5.91 0.12
C GLY A 500 -25.45 4.94 0.65
N GLY A 501 -26.70 5.38 0.64
CA GLY A 501 -27.82 4.67 1.22
C GLY A 501 -29.08 5.50 1.34
N ASN A 502 -30.14 4.92 1.88
CA ASN A 502 -31.39 5.61 2.10
C ASN A 502 -31.46 6.20 3.51
N VAL A 503 -31.72 7.50 3.58
CA VAL A 503 -31.94 8.24 4.82
C VAL A 503 -33.31 8.90 4.79
N ALA A 504 -33.97 8.97 5.94
CA ALA A 504 -35.26 9.62 6.08
C ALA A 504 -35.31 10.48 7.33
N ALA A 505 -36.10 11.54 7.29
CA ALA A 505 -36.37 12.42 8.43
C ALA A 505 -37.84 12.78 8.51
N LYS A 506 -38.29 13.03 9.74
CA LYS A 506 -39.48 13.82 10.03
C LYS A 506 -39.05 15.22 10.46
N PHE A 507 -39.76 16.24 10.00
CA PHE A 507 -39.44 17.62 10.36
C PHE A 507 -40.70 18.48 10.50
N ALA A 508 -40.57 19.52 11.33
CA ALA A 508 -41.64 20.46 11.59
C ALA A 508 -41.38 21.78 10.86
N ILE A 509 -42.36 22.24 10.08
CA ILE A 509 -42.31 23.57 9.47
C ILE A 509 -42.99 24.53 10.44
N GLY A 510 -42.24 25.55 10.87
CA GLY A 510 -42.77 26.64 11.69
C GLY A 510 -43.44 27.73 10.85
N ASN A 511 -43.77 28.86 11.49
CA ASN A 511 -44.33 30.01 10.79
C ASN A 511 -43.34 30.56 9.74
N LEU A 512 -43.88 30.99 8.62
CA LEU A 512 -43.19 31.70 7.56
C LEU A 512 -43.24 33.22 7.82
N THR A 513 -42.17 33.89 7.41
CA THR A 513 -41.98 35.34 7.44
C THR A 513 -41.57 35.83 6.05
N ASP A 514 -41.67 37.14 5.82
CA ASP A 514 -41.22 37.80 4.60
C ASP A 514 -41.95 37.32 3.31
N CYS A 515 -43.19 36.82 3.46
CA CYS A 515 -44.02 36.33 2.36
C CYS A 515 -44.99 37.39 1.78
N GLY A 516 -44.86 38.65 2.22
CA GLY A 516 -45.73 39.75 1.82
C GLY A 516 -47.19 39.53 2.25
N ALA A 517 -48.14 39.91 1.38
CA ALA A 517 -49.58 39.79 1.63
C ALA A 517 -50.05 38.33 1.85
N LEU A 518 -49.23 37.35 1.47
CA LEU A 518 -49.55 35.93 1.63
C LEU A 518 -49.17 35.36 2.99
N THR A 519 -48.41 36.09 3.81
CA THR A 519 -47.88 35.58 5.08
C THR A 519 -48.98 34.97 5.97
N GLY A 520 -50.13 35.65 6.10
CA GLY A 520 -51.25 35.14 6.89
C GLY A 520 -51.88 33.87 6.32
N ILE A 521 -52.06 33.79 5.00
CA ILE A 521 -52.66 32.63 4.32
C ILE A 521 -51.70 31.43 4.40
N LEU A 522 -50.41 31.64 4.12
CA LEU A 522 -49.42 30.57 4.14
C LEU A 522 -49.23 30.02 5.56
N ASN A 523 -49.25 30.87 6.58
CA ASN A 523 -49.18 30.45 7.98
C ASN A 523 -50.43 29.71 8.47
N GLY A 524 -51.56 29.83 7.77
CA GLY A 524 -52.75 29.01 8.03
C GLY A 524 -52.69 27.60 7.44
N ILE A 525 -51.72 27.31 6.56
CA ILE A 525 -51.71 26.10 5.71
C ILE A 525 -50.45 25.26 5.91
N PHE A 526 -49.27 25.89 5.88
CA PHE A 526 -47.99 25.18 5.79
C PHE A 526 -47.39 24.72 7.13
N PRO A 527 -47.56 25.43 8.25
CA PRO A 527 -47.04 24.96 9.53
C PRO A 527 -47.58 23.57 9.90
N GLY A 528 -46.70 22.69 10.35
CA GLY A 528 -47.06 21.31 10.70
C GLY A 528 -45.86 20.45 11.07
N SER A 529 -46.07 19.42 11.88
CA SER A 529 -45.01 18.58 12.48
C SER A 529 -44.77 17.24 11.79
N ASN A 530 -45.64 16.85 10.85
CA ASN A 530 -45.66 15.51 10.26
C ASN A 530 -45.08 15.45 8.84
N ASN A 531 -44.28 16.44 8.46
CA ASN A 531 -43.64 16.43 7.14
C ASN A 531 -42.52 15.39 7.13
N THR A 532 -42.36 14.71 5.99
CA THR A 532 -41.32 13.70 5.80
C THR A 532 -40.47 14.03 4.60
N ILE A 533 -39.19 13.71 4.70
CA ILE A 533 -38.23 13.73 3.60
C ILE A 533 -37.49 12.40 3.58
N SER A 534 -37.37 11.81 2.39
CA SER A 534 -36.61 10.58 2.16
C SER A 534 -35.61 10.85 1.06
N LEU A 535 -34.32 10.63 1.33
CA LEU A 535 -33.22 10.83 0.39
C LEU A 535 -32.49 9.51 0.18
N THR A 536 -32.24 9.19 -1.08
CA THR A 536 -31.26 8.22 -1.53
C THR A 536 -29.97 8.97 -1.84
N LEU A 537 -28.94 8.66 -1.06
CA LEU A 537 -27.58 9.14 -1.24
C LEU A 537 -26.81 8.11 -2.05
N VAL A 538 -26.09 8.56 -3.07
CA VAL A 538 -25.18 7.71 -3.86
C VAL A 538 -23.84 8.42 -3.94
N THR A 539 -22.75 7.72 -3.62
CA THR A 539 -21.41 8.30 -3.76
C THR A 539 -21.16 8.72 -5.20
N LYS A 540 -20.76 9.97 -5.38
CA LYS A 540 -20.25 10.46 -6.65
C LYS A 540 -18.78 10.07 -6.68
N ASP A 541 -18.41 9.17 -7.58
CA ASP A 541 -17.00 8.80 -7.77
C ASP A 541 -16.17 10.09 -7.93
N SER A 542 -15.31 10.36 -6.94
CA SER A 542 -14.27 11.39 -7.05
C SER A 542 -13.17 10.95 -8.00
#